data_AF-A0A2E2TCE2-F1
#
_entry.id   AF-A0A2E2TCE2-F1
#
_cell.length_a   1.000
_cell.length_b   1.000
_cell.length_c   1.000
_cell.angle_alpha   90.00
_cell.angle_beta   90.00
_cell.angle_gamma   90.00
#
_symmetry.space_group_name_H-M   'P 1'
#
loop_
_entity.id
_entity.type
_entity.pdbx_description
1 polymer ?
#
loop_
_entity_poly.entity_id
_entity_poly.type
_entity_poly.pdbx_seq_one_letter_code
_entity_poly.pdbx_strand_id
1 'polypeptide(L)' 'MKKMLMIAAAGLMIAGMTSCKKDYVCECTVNSASVSGSSSETINDTKKNAEEKCEGYNDTDVTCTIK' A
#
# COMPACT_ATOMS: atom_id res chain seq x y z
N MET A 1 6.71 26.01 -5.66
CA MET A 1 6.72 25.73 -7.11
C MET A 1 7.77 24.67 -7.40
N LYS A 2 7.47 23.74 -8.33
CA LYS A 2 8.34 22.65 -8.83
C LYS A 2 8.34 21.33 -8.04
N LYS A 3 7.21 20.61 -8.07
CA LYS A 3 7.06 19.13 -8.13
C LYS A 3 5.62 18.80 -8.60
N MET A 4 5.18 19.30 -9.75
CA MET A 4 4.94 18.46 -10.95
C MET A 4 4.78 16.96 -10.64
N LEU A 5 3.57 16.48 -10.97
CA LEU A 5 3.31 15.16 -11.55
C LEU A 5 3.52 13.96 -10.62
N MET A 6 2.47 13.54 -9.93
CA MET A 6 2.17 12.11 -9.81
C MET A 6 0.67 11.91 -10.00
N ILE A 7 0.33 11.70 -11.27
CA ILE A 7 -0.52 10.60 -11.72
C ILE A 7 -1.89 10.49 -11.02
N ALA A 8 -2.83 11.22 -11.62
CA ALA A 8 -4.18 10.73 -11.82
C ALA A 8 -4.13 9.46 -12.68
N ALA A 9 -4.09 8.29 -12.07
CA ALA A 9 -4.39 7.02 -12.73
C ALA A 9 -5.07 6.07 -11.74
N ALA A 10 -6.30 6.41 -11.36
CA ALA A 10 -7.25 5.42 -10.81
C ALA A 10 -8.64 5.69 -11.38
N GLY A 11 -8.68 6.02 -12.67
CA GLY A 11 -9.89 6.09 -13.49
C GLY A 11 -9.84 5.02 -14.56
N LEU A 12 -9.81 3.74 -14.17
CA LEU A 12 -10.24 2.66 -15.06
C LEU A 12 -11.54 2.09 -14.51
N MET A 13 -12.61 2.40 -15.24
CA MET A 13 -13.82 1.61 -15.29
C MET A 13 -13.44 0.15 -15.51
N ILE A 14 -13.89 -0.75 -14.63
CA ILE A 14 -14.16 -2.14 -15.00
C ILE A 14 -15.53 -2.46 -14.42
N ALA A 15 -16.52 -2.43 -15.31
CA ALA A 15 -17.79 -3.09 -15.10
C ALA A 15 -17.48 -4.60 -14.97
N GLY A 16 -17.67 -5.13 -13.78
CA GLY A 16 -17.53 -6.56 -13.51
C GLY A 16 -17.86 -6.81 -12.06
N MET A 17 -18.98 -7.47 -11.81
CA MET A 17 -19.39 -7.96 -10.48
C MET A 17 -18.51 -9.13 -10.02
N THR A 18 -17.20 -8.94 -10.03
CA THR A 18 -16.21 -9.73 -9.32
C THR A 18 -15.79 -8.86 -8.16
N SER A 19 -15.79 -9.40 -6.93
CA SER A 19 -15.28 -8.73 -5.72
C SER A 19 -14.24 -7.67 -6.08
N CYS A 20 -14.52 -6.37 -5.83
CA CYS A 20 -13.72 -5.23 -6.29
C CYS A 20 -12.32 -5.26 -5.64
N LYS A 21 -11.49 -6.21 -6.06
CA LYS A 21 -10.10 -6.33 -5.71
C LYS A 21 -9.36 -5.31 -6.56
N LYS A 22 -8.57 -4.47 -5.90
CA LYS A 22 -7.70 -3.50 -6.54
C LYS A 22 -6.28 -3.79 -6.07
N ASP A 23 -5.32 -3.33 -6.84
CA ASP A 23 -3.94 -3.32 -6.41
C ASP A 23 -3.75 -2.19 -5.39
N TYR A 24 -3.40 -2.56 -4.17
CA TYR A 24 -3.04 -1.65 -3.08
C TYR A 24 -1.55 -1.79 -2.80
N VAL A 25 -0.85 -0.68 -2.62
CA VAL A 25 0.58 -0.71 -2.30
C VAL A 25 0.73 -0.61 -0.79
N CYS A 26 1.21 -1.68 -0.15
CA CYS A 26 1.59 -1.66 1.24
C CYS A 26 3.04 -1.19 1.37
N GLU A 27 3.27 -0.02 1.96
CA GLU A 27 4.60 0.49 2.26
C GLU A 27 4.94 0.24 3.72
N CYS A 28 6.01 -0.51 3.95
CA CYS A 28 6.59 -0.81 5.25
C CYS A 28 7.84 0.03 5.47
N THR A 29 7.92 0.63 6.64
CA THR A 29 9.04 1.45 7.07
C THR A 29 9.63 0.86 8.33
N VAL A 30 10.92 0.57 8.30
CA VAL A 30 11.69 0.16 9.48
C VAL A 30 12.18 1.43 10.16
N ASN A 31 11.82 1.61 11.42
CA ASN A 31 12.31 2.68 12.27
C ASN A 31 13.00 2.07 13.48
N SER A 32 14.21 1.57 13.25
CA SER A 32 15.07 1.10 14.33
C SER A 32 16.20 2.12 14.58
N ALA A 33 16.67 2.21 15.82
CA ALA A 33 17.62 3.23 16.29
C ALA A 33 18.93 3.30 15.48
N SER A 34 19.25 2.27 14.70
CA SER A 34 20.48 2.17 13.90
C SER A 34 20.23 2.02 12.39
N VAL A 35 19.01 1.68 11.97
CA VAL A 35 18.70 1.37 10.57
C VAL A 35 17.29 1.89 10.23
N SER A 36 17.24 2.71 9.18
CA SER A 36 16.01 3.14 8.54
C SER A 36 15.97 2.59 7.12
N GLY A 37 14.85 1.96 6.78
CA GLY A 37 14.64 1.32 5.48
C GLY A 37 13.16 1.32 5.13
N SER A 38 12.87 1.20 3.83
CA SER A 38 11.49 1.14 3.35
C SER A 38 11.38 0.01 2.34
N SER A 39 10.31 -0.78 2.44
CA SER A 39 9.94 -1.82 1.49
C SER A 39 8.49 -1.63 1.06
N SER A 40 8.17 -2.01 -0.16
CA SER A 40 6.79 -1.93 -0.65
C SER A 40 6.37 -3.23 -1.32
N GLU A 41 5.14 -3.64 -1.08
CA GLU A 41 4.53 -4.82 -1.69
C GLU A 41 3.15 -4.48 -2.24
N THR A 42 2.82 -5.03 -3.40
CA THR A 42 1.52 -4.84 -4.04
C THR A 42 0.59 -5.98 -3.66
N ILE A 43 -0.57 -5.62 -3.11
CA ILE A 43 -1.60 -6.56 -2.67
C ILE A 43 -2.82 -6.38 -3.57
N ASN A 44 -3.13 -7.40 -4.37
CA ASN A 44 -4.37 -7.45 -5.14
C ASN A 44 -5.50 -8.06 -4.30
N ASP A 45 -6.24 -7.22 -3.59
CA ASP A 45 -7.37 -7.67 -2.78
C ASP A 45 -8.42 -6.57 -2.60
N THR A 46 -9.49 -6.85 -1.86
CA THR A 46 -10.40 -5.79 -1.40
C THR A 46 -9.67 -4.88 -0.43
N LYS A 47 -10.04 -3.59 -0.38
CA LYS A 47 -9.40 -2.60 0.49
C LYS A 47 -9.19 -3.13 1.92
N LYS A 48 -10.26 -3.65 2.52
CA LYS A 48 -10.25 -4.18 3.88
C LYS A 48 -9.25 -5.34 4.05
N ASN A 49 -9.30 -6.34 3.16
CA ASN A 49 -8.35 -7.46 3.21
C ASN A 49 -6.91 -7.01 2.98
N ALA A 50 -6.70 -6.02 2.10
CA ALA A 50 -5.39 -5.49 1.84
C ALA A 50 -4.86 -4.73 3.07
N GLU A 51 -5.71 -3.95 3.75
CA GLU A 51 -5.39 -3.30 5.02
C GLU A 51 -5.03 -4.35 6.07
N GLU A 52 -5.86 -5.36 6.28
CA GLU A 52 -5.60 -6.44 7.25
C GLU A 52 -4.30 -7.20 6.95
N LYS A 53 -4.00 -7.48 5.68
CA LYS A 53 -2.73 -8.10 5.27
C LYS A 53 -1.53 -7.18 5.50
N CYS A 54 -1.66 -5.90 5.14
CA CYS A 54 -0.61 -4.91 5.30
C CYS A 54 -0.30 -4.64 6.78
N GLU A 55 -1.34 -4.55 7.61
CA GLU A 55 -1.21 -4.40 9.06
C GLU A 55 -0.64 -5.65 9.72
N GLY A 56 -0.85 -6.84 9.13
CA GLY A 56 -0.22 -8.09 9.55
C GLY A 56 1.30 -8.11 9.38
N TYR A 57 1.88 -7.17 8.62
CA TYR A 57 3.32 -6.99 8.49
C TYR A 57 3.90 -6.00 9.52
N ASN A 58 3.05 -5.36 10.34
CA ASN A 58 3.52 -4.50 11.43
C ASN A 58 4.28 -5.32 12.47
N ASP A 59 5.43 -4.81 12.88
CA ASP A 59 6.27 -5.37 13.94
C ASP A 59 6.68 -4.23 14.90
N THR A 60 7.46 -4.54 15.93
CA THR A 60 7.85 -3.58 16.98
C THR A 60 8.63 -2.39 16.40
N ASP A 61 9.47 -2.65 15.40
CA ASP A 61 10.30 -1.64 14.72
C ASP A 61 9.85 -1.37 13.27
N VAL A 62 8.76 -2.01 12.81
CA VAL A 62 8.30 -1.96 11.42
C VAL A 62 6.86 -1.49 11.35
N THR A 63 6.60 -0.40 10.63
CA THR A 63 5.26 0.14 10.41
C THR A 63 4.91 0.09 8.93
N CYS A 64 3.83 -0.61 8.62
CA CYS A 64 3.30 -0.88 7.30
C CYS A 64 1.94 -0.19 7.12
N THR A 65 1.77 0.52 6.00
CA THR A 65 0.54 1.25 5.67
C THR A 65 0.24 1.17 4.18
N ILE A 66 -1.04 1.06 3.83
CA ILE A 66 -1.47 1.16 2.44
C ILE A 66 -1.37 2.60 1.94
N LYS A 67 -0.81 2.76 0.74
CA LYS A 67 -0.89 3.98 -0.07
C LYS A 67 -1.84 3.83 -1.26
#